data_AF-A0A8T7B355-F1
#
_entry.id   AF-A0A8T7B355-F1
#
_cell.length_a   1.000
_cell.length_b   1.000
_cell.length_c   1.000
_cell.angle_alpha   90.00
_cell.angle_beta   90.00
_cell.angle_gamma   90.00
#
_symmetry.space_group_name_H-M   'P 1'
#
loop_
_entity.id
_entity.type
_entity.pdbx_description
1 polymer ?
#
loop_
_entity_poly.entity_id
_entity_poly.type
_entity_poly.pdbx_seq_one_letter_code
_entity_poly.pdbx_strand_id
1 'polypeptide(L)' 'MQEKYYTHFLLNEPGSHGLSEYKGVVELYRISGSILSDDDICKILAENFELDAEEVTLIQWSRLH' A
#
# COMPACT_ATOMS: atom_id res chain seq x y z
N MET A 1 7.79 13.34 -11.55
CA MET A 1 8.77 12.24 -11.47
C MET A 1 8.06 11.06 -10.84
N GLN A 2 8.23 9.85 -11.37
CA GLN A 2 7.70 8.64 -10.74
C GLN A 2 8.76 8.12 -9.76
N GLU A 3 8.38 7.99 -8.49
CA GLU A 3 9.24 7.43 -7.45
C GLU A 3 8.87 5.96 -7.26
N LYS A 4 9.86 5.07 -7.22
CA LYS A 4 9.67 3.64 -6.99
C LYS A 4 9.76 3.34 -5.50
N TYR A 5 8.86 2.50 -5.02
CA TYR A 5 8.82 2.06 -3.62
C TYR A 5 8.73 0.54 -3.58
N TYR A 6 9.53 -0.08 -2.73
CA TYR A 6 9.26 -1.43 -2.28
C TYR A 6 8.14 -1.37 -1.25
N THR A 7 7.12 -2.21 -1.44
CA THR A 7 5.99 -2.35 -0.54
C THR A 7 5.82 -3.81 -0.14
N HIS A 8 5.49 -4.01 1.14
CA HIS A 8 5.05 -5.28 1.70
C HIS A 8 3.85 -5.01 2.58
N PHE A 9 2.72 -5.61 2.25
CA PHE A 9 1.47 -5.44 3.00
C PHE A 9 0.66 -6.74 3.01
N LEU A 10 -0.29 -6.81 3.94
CA LEU A 10 -1.27 -7.87 4.07
C LEU A 10 -2.65 -7.28 3.79
N LEU A 11 -3.50 -8.03 3.08
CA LEU A 11 -4.92 -7.74 2.93
C LEU A 11 -5.74 -8.77 3.71
N ASN A 12 -6.72 -8.28 4.47
CA ASN A 12 -7.73 -9.10 5.11
C ASN A 12 -9.04 -8.98 4.34
N GLU A 13 -9.25 -9.83 3.33
CA GLU A 13 -10.44 -9.73 2.50
C GLU A 13 -11.67 -10.29 3.25
N PRO A 14 -12.73 -9.50 3.48
CA PRO A 14 -13.90 -9.97 4.22
C PRO A 14 -14.59 -11.11 3.46
N GLY A 15 -14.65 -12.28 4.09
CA GLY A 15 -15.19 -13.51 3.49
C GLY A 15 -14.15 -14.44 2.86
N SER A 16 -12.88 -14.02 2.81
CA SER A 16 -11.77 -14.92 2.51
C SER A 16 -11.28 -15.58 3.81
N HIS A 17 -10.96 -16.88 3.76
CA HIS A 17 -10.50 -17.66 4.92
C HIS A 17 -9.01 -17.43 5.24
N GLY A 18 -8.42 -16.31 4.84
CA GLY A 18 -6.99 -16.06 5.05
C GLY A 18 -6.55 -14.63 4.74
N LEU A 19 -5.34 -14.31 5.23
CA LEU A 19 -4.62 -13.09 4.92
C LEU A 19 -3.86 -13.25 3.61
N SER A 20 -4.10 -12.35 2.67
CA SER A 20 -3.37 -12.30 1.40
C SER A 20 -2.11 -11.45 1.58
N GLU A 21 -0.92 -12.05 1.39
CA GLU A 21 0.36 -11.35 1.51
C GLU A 21 0.88 -10.87 0.16
N TYR A 22 1.23 -9.59 0.07
CA TYR A 22 1.73 -8.95 -1.15
C TYR A 22 3.09 -8.31 -0.91
N LYS A 23 4.05 -8.57 -1.82
CA LYS A 23 5.39 -7.98 -1.84
C LYS A 23 5.71 -7.55 -3.25
N GLY A 24 6.18 -6.33 -3.43
CA GLY A 24 6.49 -5.85 -4.77
C GLY A 24 7.06 -4.44 -4.81
N VAL A 25 7.28 -3.97 -6.03
CA VAL A 25 7.65 -2.59 -6.30
C VAL A 25 6.46 -1.87 -6.89
N VAL A 26 6.09 -0.74 -6.31
CA VAL A 26 5.04 0.14 -6.81
C VAL A 26 5.62 1.47 -7.26
N GLU A 27 4.96 2.07 -8.24
CA GLU A 27 5.30 3.39 -8.75
C GLU A 27 4.28 4.39 -8.22
N LEU A 28 4.77 5.38 -7.47
CA LEU A 28 3.91 6.43 -6.95
C LEU A 28 3.96 7.63 -7.90
N TYR A 29 2.82 7.93 -8.53
CA TYR A 29 2.67 9.12 -9.35
C TYR A 29 2.39 10.33 -8.44
N ARG A 30 3.44 10.98 -7.93
CA ARG A 30 3.29 12.18 -7.09
C ARG A 30 3.08 13.45 -7.89
N ILE A 31 2.14 14.27 -7.42
CA ILE A 31 2.18 15.73 -7.55
C ILE A 31 3.12 16.21 -6.43
N SER A 32 4.25 16.81 -6.79
CA SER A 32 5.40 17.08 -5.91
C SER A 32 5.02 17.70 -4.54
N GLY A 33 5.51 17.11 -3.44
CA GLY A 33 5.57 17.77 -2.12
C GLY A 33 4.92 17.05 -0.94
N SER A 34 4.05 16.05 -1.16
CA SER A 34 3.34 15.39 -0.06
C SER A 34 4.14 14.23 0.54
N ILE A 35 4.50 14.36 1.82
CA ILE A 35 4.96 13.22 2.65
C ILE A 35 3.71 12.37 2.90
N LEU A 36 3.71 11.13 2.40
CA LEU A 36 2.62 10.19 2.70
C LEU A 36 2.94 9.53 4.04
N SER A 37 1.95 9.53 4.93
CA SER A 37 1.99 8.74 6.15
C SER A 37 1.67 7.29 5.81
N ASP A 38 1.96 6.38 6.75
CA ASP A 38 1.60 4.96 6.63
C ASP A 38 0.09 4.77 6.36
N ASP A 39 -0.75 5.56 7.05
CA ASP A 39 -2.21 5.60 6.87
C ASP A 39 -2.63 6.03 5.46
N ASP A 40 -1.95 7.03 4.87
CA ASP A 40 -2.23 7.46 3.50
C ASP A 40 -1.91 6.34 2.50
N ILE A 41 -0.82 5.60 2.76
CA ILE A 41 -0.44 4.47 1.91
C ILE A 41 -1.45 3.33 2.04
N CYS A 42 -1.88 2.99 3.26
CA CYS A 42 -2.93 1.98 3.47
C CYS A 42 -4.21 2.35 2.74
N LYS A 43 -4.65 3.61 2.79
CA LYS A 43 -5.84 4.09 2.04
C LYS A 43 -5.67 3.92 0.54
N ILE A 44 -4.54 4.35 -0.02
CA ILE A 44 -4.26 4.20 -1.45
C ILE A 44 -4.26 2.73 -1.85
N LEU A 45 -3.61 1.87 -1.05
CA LEU A 45 -3.61 0.43 -1.30
C LEU A 45 -5.04 -0.12 -1.26
N ALA A 46 -5.80 0.17 -0.20
CA ALA A 46 -7.17 -0.28 -0.03
C ALA A 46 -8.08 0.10 -1.21
N GLU A 47 -7.99 1.34 -1.69
CA GLU A 47 -8.72 1.80 -2.87
C GLU A 47 -8.40 1.00 -4.15
N ASN A 48 -7.15 0.56 -4.31
CA ASN A 48 -6.76 -0.27 -5.46
C ASN A 48 -7.29 -1.72 -5.39
N PHE A 49 -7.67 -2.18 -4.20
CA PHE A 49 -8.22 -3.52 -3.97
C PHE A 49 -9.72 -3.51 -3.65
N GLU A 50 -10.37 -2.34 -3.74
CA GLU A 50 -11.79 -2.17 -3.37
C GLU A 50 -12.09 -2.61 -1.92
N LEU A 51 -11.15 -2.32 -1.01
CA LEU A 51 -11.22 -2.64 0.43
C LEU A 51 -11.24 -1.35 1.28
N ASP A 52 -11.58 -1.51 2.56
CA ASP A 52 -11.39 -0.48 3.57
C ASP A 52 -9.94 -0.43 4.06
N ALA A 53 -9.48 0.75 4.50
CA ALA A 53 -8.10 0.94 4.97
C ALA A 53 -7.76 0.09 6.21
N GLU A 54 -8.75 -0.25 7.03
CA GLU A 54 -8.60 -1.14 8.20
C GLU A 54 -8.30 -2.60 7.81
N GLU A 55 -8.65 -2.99 6.59
CA GLU A 55 -8.37 -4.32 6.04
C GLU A 55 -6.97 -4.41 5.40
N VAL A 56 -6.19 -3.32 5.43
CA VAL A 56 -4.82 -3.26 4.93
C VAL A 56 -3.85 -3.09 6.08
N THR A 57 -2.90 -4.02 6.21
CA THR A 57 -1.79 -3.90 7.15
C THR A 57 -0.49 -3.70 6.38
N LEU A 58 0.05 -2.48 6.43
CA LEU A 58 1.35 -2.19 5.85
C LEU A 58 2.48 -2.71 6.76
N ILE A 59 3.34 -3.57 6.20
CA ILE A 59 4.47 -4.17 6.92
C ILE A 59 5.75 -3.39 6.62
N GLN A 60 5.94 -3.01 5.36
CA GLN A 60 7.12 -2.27 4.94
C GLN A 60 6.80 -1.34 3.77
N TRP A 61 7.26 -0.10 3.90
CA TRP A 61 7.29 0.88 2.83
C TRP A 61 8.67 1.50 2.75
N SER A 62 9.33 1.40 1.60
CA SER A 62 10.70 1.90 1.45
C SER A 62 10.93 2.43 0.05
N ARG A 63 11.43 3.66 -0.05
CA ARG A 63 11.80 4.24 -1.34
C ARG A 63 12.99 3.48 -1.94
N LEU A 64 12.87 3.14 -3.22
CA LEU A 64 13.98 2.61 -4.00
C LEU A 64 14.74 3.78 -4.64
N HIS A 65 16.07 3.77 -4.49
CA HIS A 65 16.97 4.81 -4.97
C HIS A 65 17.36 4.61 -6.43
#